data_AF-A0AAF0B2B7-F1
#
_entry.id   AF-A0AAF0B2B7-F1
#
_cell.length_a   1.000
_cell.length_b   1.000
_cell.length_c   1.000
_cell.angle_alpha   90.00
_cell.angle_beta   90.00
_cell.angle_gamma   90.00
#
_symmetry.space_group_name_H-M   'P 1'
#
loop_
_entity.id
_entity.type
_entity.pdbx_description
1 polymer ?
#
loop_
_entity_poly.entity_id
_entity_poly.type
_entity_poly.pdbx_seq_one_letter_code
_entity_poly.pdbx_strand_id
1 'polypeptide(L)' 'MCTTDICEKCCYPTNEGCRNKNYKAMRNNDNDKTYCRLCDCGNSSTGCGWVGEKYGKVKCTSCSFINQVNNKYDINIYA' A
#
# COMPACT_ATOMS: atom_id res chain seq x y z
N MET A 1 6.60 -0.62 -10.79
CA MET A 1 5.22 -0.76 -10.27
C MET A 1 5.31 -1.24 -8.83
N CYS A 2 4.57 -0.62 -7.92
CA CYS A 2 4.46 -1.12 -6.54
C CYS A 2 3.64 -2.40 -6.53
N THR A 3 4.28 -3.51 -6.23
CA THR A 3 3.57 -4.75 -5.93
C THR A 3 3.03 -4.71 -4.51
N THR A 4 2.08 -5.59 -4.22
CA THR A 4 1.49 -5.70 -2.88
C THR A 4 2.56 -5.92 -1.79
N ASP A 5 3.57 -6.76 -2.02
CA ASP A 5 4.65 -6.99 -1.06
C ASP A 5 5.48 -5.74 -0.76
N ILE A 6 5.70 -4.90 -1.77
CA ILE A 6 6.42 -3.62 -1.59
C ILE A 6 5.52 -2.65 -0.83
N CYS A 7 4.24 -2.56 -1.15
CA CYS A 7 3.28 -1.72 -0.43
C CYS A 7 3.19 -2.08 1.06
N GLU A 8 3.11 -3.38 1.42
CA GLU A 8 3.06 -3.80 2.82
C GLU A 8 4.35 -3.47 3.59
N LYS A 9 5.50 -3.56 2.90
CA LYS A 9 6.81 -3.22 3.47
C LYS A 9 6.98 -1.71 3.64
N CYS A 10 6.67 -0.94 2.61
CA CYS A 10 6.99 0.49 2.50
C CYS A 10 5.92 1.42 3.06
N CYS A 11 4.67 0.97 3.08
CA CYS A 11 3.52 1.79 3.47
C CYS A 11 2.89 1.27 4.75
N TYR A 12 2.30 2.17 5.51
CA TYR A 12 1.45 1.85 6.65
C TYR A 12 0.05 2.44 6.42
N PRO A 13 -1.01 1.75 6.86
CA PRO A 13 -2.36 2.23 6.70
C PRO A 13 -2.66 3.37 7.67
N THR A 14 -3.49 4.30 7.24
CA THR A 14 -4.05 5.41 8.00
C THR A 14 -5.54 5.51 7.72
N ASN A 15 -6.25 6.36 8.47
CA ASN A 15 -7.68 6.59 8.24
C ASN A 15 -7.98 7.22 6.86
N GLU A 16 -6.98 7.81 6.21
CA GLU A 16 -7.12 8.55 4.94
C GLU A 16 -6.48 7.82 3.75
N GLY A 17 -6.05 6.56 3.91
CA GLY A 17 -5.28 5.89 2.87
C GLY A 17 -3.99 5.28 3.39
N CYS A 18 -3.02 5.07 2.50
CA CYS A 18 -1.68 4.61 2.84
C CYS A 18 -0.69 5.78 2.94
N ARG A 19 0.31 5.67 3.82
CA ARG A 19 1.41 6.63 3.90
C ARG A 19 2.75 5.93 3.95
N ASN A 20 3.80 6.59 3.45
CA ASN A 20 5.16 6.07 3.45
C ASN A 20 5.66 5.93 4.88
N LYS A 21 6.16 4.73 5.23
CA LYS A 21 6.89 4.54 6.49
C LYS A 21 8.14 5.39 6.50
N ASN A 22 8.50 5.91 7.67
CA ASN A 22 9.74 6.67 7.82
C ASN A 22 10.95 5.79 7.47
N TYR A 23 11.61 6.08 6.35
CA TYR A 23 12.80 5.37 5.86
C TYR A 23 13.97 5.34 6.85
N LYS A 24 14.02 6.30 7.79
CA LYS A 24 15.00 6.30 8.90
C LYS A 24 14.82 5.10 9.85
N ALA A 25 13.62 4.53 9.93
CA ALA A 25 13.31 3.35 10.74
C ALA A 25 13.52 2.03 9.98
N MET A 26 13.73 2.05 8.66
CA MET A 26 14.04 0.86 7.85
C MET A 26 15.53 0.52 8.04
N ARG A 27 15.82 -0.16 9.15
CA ARG A 27 17.15 -0.59 9.57
C ARG A 27 17.70 -1.61 8.54
N ASN A 28 18.80 -1.26 7.87
CA ASN A 28 19.73 -2.17 7.18
C ASN A 28 19.32 -2.86 5.86
N ASN A 29 18.60 -2.22 4.94
CA ASN A 29 18.55 -2.72 3.56
C ASN A 29 18.41 -1.59 2.52
N ASP A 30 19.52 -1.20 1.89
CA ASP A 30 19.53 -0.12 0.89
C ASP A 30 18.70 -0.46 -0.36
N ASN A 31 18.53 -1.75 -0.65
CA ASN A 31 17.62 -2.23 -1.69
C ASN A 31 16.17 -1.89 -1.35
N ASP A 32 15.72 -2.18 -0.12
CA ASP A 32 14.34 -1.89 0.30
C ASP A 32 14.06 -0.39 0.29
N LYS A 33 15.02 0.45 0.71
CA LYS A 33 14.89 1.91 0.61
C LYS A 33 14.70 2.37 -0.84
N THR A 34 15.43 1.76 -1.77
CA THR A 34 15.35 2.09 -3.20
C THR A 34 13.99 1.70 -3.77
N TYR A 35 13.50 0.49 -3.47
CA TYR A 35 12.17 0.05 -3.90
C TYR A 35 11.05 0.91 -3.29
N CYS A 36 11.15 1.27 -2.02
CA CYS A 36 10.16 2.11 -1.36
C CYS A 36 10.14 3.57 -1.85
N ARG A 37 11.20 4.07 -2.50
CA ARG A 37 11.18 5.38 -3.19
C ARG A 37 10.41 5.34 -4.49
N LEU A 38 10.28 4.15 -5.09
CA LEU A 38 9.47 3.94 -6.30
C LEU A 38 7.98 3.81 -5.98
N CYS A 39 7.61 3.86 -4.69
CA CYS A 39 6.24 3.75 -4.22
C CYS A 39 5.75 5.01 -3.53
N ASP A 40 4.88 5.73 -4.23
CA ASP A 40 4.10 6.81 -3.65
C ASP A 40 2.89 6.21 -2.92
N CYS A 41 3.00 6.04 -1.59
CA CYS A 41 1.94 5.40 -0.81
C CYS A 41 0.67 6.25 -0.72
N GLY A 42 0.73 7.55 -0.99
CA GLY A 42 -0.43 8.46 -0.97
C GLY A 42 -1.13 8.58 -2.31
N ASN A 43 -0.60 7.97 -3.37
CA ASN A 43 -1.16 8.07 -4.71
C ASN A 43 -2.10 6.89 -5.00
N SER A 44 -3.39 7.19 -5.03
CA SER A 44 -4.46 6.22 -5.28
C SER A 44 -4.48 5.65 -6.71
N SER A 45 -3.77 6.25 -7.66
CA SER A 45 -3.78 5.83 -9.07
C SER A 45 -2.59 4.96 -9.46
N THR A 46 -1.38 5.28 -8.98
CA THR A 46 -0.13 4.59 -9.39
C THR A 46 0.66 3.99 -8.23
N GLY A 47 0.16 4.15 -7.01
CA GLY A 47 0.86 3.86 -5.77
C GLY A 47 0.31 2.65 -5.01
N CYS A 48 0.11 2.85 -3.72
CA CYS A 48 -0.44 1.86 -2.80
C CYS A 48 -1.74 2.39 -2.20
N GLY A 49 -2.76 1.55 -2.11
CA GLY A 49 -3.98 1.82 -1.33
C GLY A 49 -4.11 0.78 -0.23
N TRP A 50 -5.22 0.77 0.51
CA TRP A 50 -5.47 -0.30 1.48
C TRP A 50 -6.79 -1.01 1.24
N VAL A 51 -6.86 -2.24 1.74
CA VAL A 51 -8.10 -3.01 1.83
C VAL A 51 -8.32 -3.41 3.28
N GLY A 52 -9.55 -3.20 3.74
CA GLY A 52 -10.02 -3.73 5.02
C GLY A 52 -10.70 -5.05 4.75
N GLU A 53 -10.17 -6.15 5.30
CA GLU A 53 -10.93 -7.39 5.34
C GLU A 53 -12.13 -7.19 6.31
N LYS A 54 -13.30 -7.76 5.98
CA LYS A 54 -14.57 -7.59 6.71
C LYS A 54 -14.45 -7.76 8.24
N TYR A 55 -13.45 -8.52 8.70
CA TYR A 55 -13.11 -8.72 10.12
C TYR A 55 -11.59 -8.75 10.37
N GLY A 56 -10.77 -8.27 9.43
CA GLY A 56 -9.32 -8.45 9.44
C GLY A 56 -8.52 -7.15 9.53
N LYS A 57 -7.20 -7.29 9.61
CA LYS A 57 -6.25 -6.18 9.72
C LYS A 57 -6.21 -5.40 8.41
N VAL A 58 -6.28 -4.07 8.49
CA VAL A 58 -6.06 -3.19 7.34
C VAL A 58 -4.61 -3.34 6.85
N LYS A 59 -4.42 -3.59 5.55
CA LYS A 59 -3.10 -3.72 4.93
C LYS A 59 -3.00 -2.85 3.68
N CYS A 60 -1.85 -2.20 3.51
CA CYS A 60 -1.52 -1.48 2.27
C CYS A 60 -1.16 -2.49 1.17
N THR A 61 -1.77 -2.38 0.02
CA THR A 61 -1.62 -3.25 -1.15
C THR A 61 -1.50 -2.41 -2.42
N SER A 62 -1.17 -3.03 -3.55
CA SER A 62 -1.05 -2.31 -4.82
C SER A 62 -2.41 -1.80 -5.31
N CYS A 63 -2.47 -0.57 -5.86
CA CYS A 63 -3.70 -0.06 -6.47
C CYS A 63 -4.18 -0.91 -7.65
N SER A 64 -3.26 -1.58 -8.35
CA SER A 64 -3.60 -2.54 -9.40
C SER A 64 -4.39 -3.74 -8.87
N PHE A 65 -4.02 -4.28 -7.71
CA PHE A 65 -4.80 -5.32 -7.04
C PHE A 65 -6.18 -4.78 -6.66
N ILE A 66 -6.24 -3.64 -5.97
CA ILE A 66 -7.46 -2.93 -5.58
C ILE A 66 -8.44 -2.78 -6.76
N ASN A 67 -7.95 -2.29 -7.90
CA ASN A 67 -8.77 -2.11 -9.09
C ASN A 67 -9.32 -3.43 -9.64
N GLN A 68 -8.56 -4.53 -9.54
CA GLN A 68 -9.07 -5.85 -9.92
C GLN A 68 -10.14 -6.35 -8.96
N VAL A 69 -9.98 -6.11 -7.65
CA VAL A 69 -10.96 -6.58 -6.66
C VAL A 69 -12.23 -5.74 -6.69
N ASN A 70 -12.14 -4.41 -6.83
CA ASN A 70 -13.30 -3.52 -6.97
C ASN A 70 -14.17 -3.87 -8.18
N ASN A 71 -13.56 -4.21 -9.31
CA ASN A 71 -14.30 -4.63 -10.49
C ASN A 71 -14.97 -6.01 -10.32
N LYS A 72 -14.59 -6.78 -9.28
CA LYS A 72 -14.98 -8.17 -9.09
C LYS A 72 -15.84 -8.41 -7.85
N TYR A 73 -15.79 -7.49 -6.88
CA TYR A 73 -16.49 -7.54 -5.61
C TYR A 73 -16.79 -6.10 -5.13
N ASP A 74 -18.03 -5.83 -4.67
CA ASP A 74 -18.42 -4.59 -3.99
C ASP A 74 -17.73 -4.49 -2.61
N ILE A 75 -16.41 -4.29 -2.60
CA ILE A 75 -15.62 -4.07 -1.40
C ILE A 75 -15.48 -2.58 -1.20
N ASN A 76 -15.81 -2.09 -0.01
CA ASN A 76 -15.58 -0.70 0.36
C ASN A 76 -14.06 -0.44 0.44
N ILE A 77 -13.53 0.23 -0.57
CA ILE A 77 -12.15 0.71 -0.61
C ILE A 77 -12.16 2.16 -0.20
N TYR A 78 -11.41 2.45 0.86
CA TYR A 78 -11.15 3.79 1.33
C TYR A 78 -9.76 4.16 0.79
N ALA A 79 -9.74 4.96 -0.26
CA ALA A 79 -8.52 5.48 -0.87
C ALA A 79 -8.00 6.68 -0.08
#